data_AF-A0A4S8ME48-F1
#
_entry.id   AF-A0A4S8ME48-F1
#
_cell.length_a   1.000
_cell.length_b   1.000
_cell.length_c   1.000
_cell.angle_alpha   90.00
_cell.angle_beta   90.00
_cell.angle_gamma   90.00
#
_symmetry.space_group_name_H-M   'P 1'
#
loop_
_entity.id
_entity.type
_entity.pdbx_description
1 polymer ?
#
loop_
_entity_poly.entity_id
_entity_poly.type
_entity_poly.pdbx_seq_one_letter_code
_entity_poly.pdbx_strand_id
1 'polypeptide(L)' 'MDALAGIGHACSHILITIAGVAIGWAIKAVMEQFDLAGKVQLFGTSAEEAGEGKVILMNKGKYRETDVCLMYVYPIL' A
#
# COMPACT_ATOMS: atom_id res chain seq x y z
N MET A 1 -3.40 -2.19 10.36
CA MET A 1 -2.18 -1.39 10.38
C MET A 1 -1.42 -1.77 11.63
N ASP A 2 -0.16 -2.15 11.50
CA ASP A 2 0.69 -2.61 12.60
C ASP A 2 1.40 -1.45 13.33
N ALA A 3 1.91 -1.78 14.52
CA ALA A 3 2.54 -0.87 15.46
C ALA A 3 3.68 -1.61 16.16
N LEU A 4 4.64 -0.85 16.69
CA LEU A 4 5.74 -1.37 17.48
C LEU A 4 5.35 -1.50 18.95
N ALA A 5 5.77 -2.59 19.58
CA ALA A 5 5.48 -2.86 20.99
C ALA A 5 6.05 -1.75 21.89
N GLY A 6 5.21 -1.19 22.75
CA GLY A 6 5.60 -0.16 23.72
C GLY A 6 5.79 1.26 23.17
N ILE A 7 5.87 1.46 21.84
CA ILE A 7 6.11 2.79 21.23
C ILE A 7 5.07 3.17 20.15
N GLY A 8 4.15 2.28 19.78
CA GLY A 8 3.03 2.60 18.89
C GLY A 8 3.46 2.75 17.42
N HIS A 9 2.86 3.70 16.70
CA HIS A 9 3.07 3.88 15.25
C HIS A 9 4.32 4.72 14.91
N ALA A 10 5.44 4.46 15.59
CA ALA A 10 6.68 5.23 15.42
C ALA A 10 7.29 5.12 14.01
N CYS A 11 7.05 4.02 13.29
CA CYS A 11 7.45 3.83 11.89
C CYS A 11 6.53 4.55 10.87
N SER A 12 5.58 5.38 11.35
CA SER A 12 4.71 6.22 10.51
C SER A 12 3.80 5.44 9.54
N HIS A 13 3.39 4.22 9.91
CA HIS A 13 2.45 3.42 9.09
C HIS A 13 1.10 4.11 8.84
N ILE A 14 0.69 5.06 9.72
CA ILE A 14 -0.51 5.91 9.52
C ILE A 14 -0.35 6.73 8.25
N LEU A 15 0.83 7.34 8.06
CA LEU A 15 1.09 8.20 6.92
C LEU A 15 1.16 7.38 5.64
N ILE A 16 1.86 6.23 5.66
CA ILE A 16 1.92 5.30 4.52
C ILE A 16 0.52 4.85 4.11
N THR A 17 -0.35 4.52 5.09
CA THR A 17 -1.71 4.08 4.83
C THR A 17 -2.56 5.18 4.18
N ILE A 18 -2.57 6.38 4.76
CA ILE A 18 -3.36 7.50 4.24
C ILE A 18 -2.84 7.94 2.86
N ALA A 19 -1.52 8.02 2.69
CA ALA A 19 -0.91 8.35 1.40
C ALA A 19 -1.24 7.30 0.33
N GLY A 20 -1.17 6.01 0.68
CA GLY A 20 -1.55 4.93 -0.24
C GLY A 20 -3.01 5.02 -0.71
N VAL A 21 -3.95 5.33 0.20
CA VAL A 21 -5.36 5.56 -0.15
C VAL A 21 -5.51 6.77 -1.07
N ALA A 22 -4.86 7.89 -0.74
CA ALA A 22 -4.93 9.12 -1.53
C ALA A 22 -4.35 8.92 -2.94
N ILE A 23 -3.22 8.23 -3.07
CA ILE A 23 -2.61 7.88 -4.36
C ILE A 23 -3.54 6.98 -5.18
N GLY A 24 -4.10 5.94 -4.57
CA GLY A 24 -5.05 5.05 -5.26
C GLY A 24 -6.28 5.80 -5.79
N TRP A 25 -6.81 6.75 -5.01
CA TRP A 25 -7.90 7.62 -5.45
C TRP A 25 -7.45 8.53 -6.59
N ALA A 26 -6.30 9.20 -6.48
CA ALA A 26 -5.79 10.08 -7.52
C ALA A 26 -5.59 9.34 -8.86
N ILE A 27 -5.03 8.13 -8.83
CA ILE A 27 -4.87 7.30 -10.04
C ILE A 27 -6.24 6.98 -10.65
N LYS A 28 -7.22 6.56 -9.84
CA LYS A 28 -8.59 6.32 -10.32
C LYS A 28 -9.16 7.56 -11.01
N ALA A 29 -9.04 8.73 -10.39
CA ALA A 29 -9.58 9.98 -10.94
C ALA A 29 -8.94 10.33 -12.29
N VAL A 30 -7.63 10.13 -12.45
CA VAL A 30 -6.92 10.32 -13.72
C VAL A 30 -7.39 9.31 -14.76
N MET A 31 -7.55 8.04 -14.39
CA MET A 31 -8.06 7.01 -15.32
C MET A 31 -9.46 7.35 -15.84
N GLU A 32 -10.35 7.82 -14.96
CA GLU A 32 -11.69 8.28 -15.34
C GLU A 32 -11.65 9.53 -16.22
N GLN A 33 -10.75 10.48 -15.94
CA GLN A 33 -10.60 11.72 -16.71
C GLN A 33 -10.13 11.48 -18.15
N PHE A 34 -9.22 10.52 -18.35
CA PHE A 34 -8.59 10.26 -19.65
C PHE A 34 -9.10 8.98 -20.34
N ASP A 35 -10.18 8.38 -19.83
CA ASP A 35 -10.77 7.13 -20.33
C ASP A 35 -9.75 5.99 -20.49
N LEU A 36 -8.90 5.82 -19.49
CA LEU A 36 -7.85 4.80 -19.49
C LEU A 36 -8.41 3.48 -18.96
N ALA A 37 -8.37 2.45 -19.80
CA ALA A 37 -8.68 1.09 -19.38
C ALA A 37 -7.63 0.57 -18.38
N GLY A 38 -8.09 -0.02 -17.28
CA GLY A 38 -7.21 -0.64 -16.29
C GLY A 38 -7.91 -0.91 -14.96
N LYS A 39 -7.12 -1.28 -13.96
CA LYS A 39 -7.59 -1.60 -12.60
C LYS A 39 -6.62 -1.03 -11.58
N VAL A 40 -7.13 -0.29 -10.60
CA VAL A 40 -6.37 0.11 -9.41
C VAL A 40 -6.78 -0.78 -8.26
N GLN A 41 -5.81 -1.37 -7.57
CA GLN A 41 -6.03 -2.22 -6.39
C GLN A 41 -5.26 -1.66 -5.20
N LEU A 42 -5.92 -1.60 -4.04
CA LEU A 42 -5.28 -1.24 -2.79
C LEU A 42 -4.96 -2.50 -1.99
N PHE A 43 -3.69 -2.69 -1.65
CA PHE A 43 -3.24 -3.83 -0.83
C PHE A 43 -2.95 -3.37 0.60
N GLY A 44 -3.72 -3.88 1.57
CA GLY A 44 -3.40 -3.74 2.98
C GLY A 44 -2.36 -4.78 3.41
N THR A 45 -1.12 -4.36 3.66
CA THR A 45 -0.01 -5.26 4.03
C THR A 45 0.28 -5.13 5.54
N SER A 46 -0.44 -5.89 6.37
CA SER A 46 -0.23 -5.87 7.83
C SER A 46 1.06 -6.58 8.24
N ALA A 47 1.56 -6.33 9.46
CA ALA A 47 2.71 -7.03 10.02
C ALA A 47 3.98 -6.87 9.15
N GLU A 48 4.24 -5.64 8.70
CA GLU A 48 5.46 -5.30 7.96
C GLU A 48 6.67 -5.36 8.90
N GLU A 49 6.51 -4.90 10.15
CA GLU A 49 7.57 -4.93 11.17
C GLU A 49 8.00 -6.36 11.56
N ALA A 50 7.10 -7.33 11.36
CA ALA A 50 7.37 -8.76 11.57
C ALA A 50 7.75 -9.49 10.26
N GLY A 51 7.68 -8.81 9.10
CA GLY A 51 8.09 -9.33 7.80
C GLY A 51 7.06 -10.24 7.09
N GLU A 52 5.81 -10.33 7.54
CA GLU A 52 4.92 -11.41 7.11
C GLU A 52 3.85 -11.02 6.07
N GLY A 53 3.25 -9.83 6.16
CA GLY A 53 2.03 -9.54 5.40
C GLY A 53 2.16 -9.62 3.89
N LYS A 54 3.23 -9.03 3.34
CA LYS A 54 3.50 -9.02 1.89
C LYS A 54 3.77 -10.44 1.39
N VAL A 55 4.53 -11.24 2.15
CA VAL A 55 4.86 -12.62 1.81
C VAL A 55 3.61 -13.49 1.77
N ILE A 56 2.70 -13.34 2.75
CA ILE A 56 1.42 -14.07 2.78
C ILE A 56 0.56 -13.72 1.56
N LEU A 57 0.45 -12.44 1.21
CA LEU A 57 -0.32 -12.00 0.03
C LEU A 57 0.30 -12.53 -1.27
N MET A 58 1.64 -12.52 -1.36
CA MET A 58 2.39 -13.06 -2.50
C MET A 58 2.14 -14.56 -2.67
N ASN A 59 2.25 -15.34 -1.59
CA ASN A 59 1.99 -16.79 -1.61
C ASN A 59 0.53 -17.12 -1.94
N LYS A 60 -0.42 -16.25 -1.56
CA LYS A 60 -1.84 -16.36 -1.94
C LYS A 60 -2.11 -15.87 -3.37
N GLY A 61 -1.08 -15.51 -4.14
CA GLY A 61 -1.20 -15.10 -5.54
C GLY A 61 -1.90 -13.75 -5.74
N LYS A 62 -1.95 -12.88 -4.72
CA LYS A 62 -2.72 -11.62 -4.78
C LYS A 62 -2.15 -10.60 -5.76
N TYR A 63 -0.87 -10.73 -6.13
CA TYR A 63 -0.17 -9.85 -7.07
C TYR A 63 -0.13 -10.40 -8.51
N ARG A 64 -0.75 -11.55 -8.82
CA ARG A 64 -0.59 -12.23 -10.13
C ARG A 64 -1.03 -11.40 -11.34
N GLU A 65 -1.98 -10.50 -11.16
CA GLU A 65 -2.50 -9.60 -12.21
C GLU A 65 -2.09 -8.14 -11.96
N THR A 66 -0.97 -7.93 -11.25
CA THR A 66 -0.47 -6.59 -10.92
C THR A 66 0.76 -6.30 -11.76
N ASP A 67 0.63 -5.39 -12.72
CA ASP A 67 1.75 -4.97 -13.57
C ASP A 67 2.74 -4.06 -12.83
N VAL A 68 2.23 -3.19 -11.95
CA VAL A 68 3.01 -2.24 -11.16
C VAL A 68 2.48 -2.19 -9.73
N CYS A 69 3.38 -2.26 -8.74
CA CYS A 69 3.04 -2.08 -7.33
C CYS A 69 3.75 -0.82 -6.79
N LEU A 70 2.98 0.09 -6.20
CA LEU A 70 3.46 1.36 -5.67
C LEU A 70 3.30 1.40 -4.15
N MET A 71 4.25 2.01 -3.46
CA MET A 71 4.18 2.33 -2.04
C MET A 71 4.75 3.72 -1.83
N TYR A 72 4.06 4.55 -1.04
CA TYR A 72 4.62 5.83 -0.62
C TYR A 72 5.77 5.59 0.36
N VAL A 73 6.92 6.22 0.10
CA VAL A 73 8.09 6.17 0.97
C VAL A 73 8.36 7.59 1.44
N TYR A 74 8.33 7.80 2.75
CA TYR A 74 8.77 9.05 3.37
C TYR A 74 10.22 8.87 3.84
N PRO A 75 11.17 9.74 3.44
CA PRO A 75 12.49 9.73 4.03
C PRO A 75 12.38 10.26 5.47
N ILE A 76 12.61 9.38 6.44
CA ILE A 76 12.92 9.80 7.81
C ILE A 76 14.40 10.20 7.76
N LEU A 77 14.68 11.50 7.91
CA LEU A 77 16.01 12.00 8.27
C LEU A 77 16.29 11.65 9.73
#